data_AF-A0A7S2TKD8-F1
#
_entry.id   AF-A0A7S2TKD8-F1
#
_cell.length_a   1.000
_cell.length_b   1.000
_cell.length_c   1.000
_cell.angle_alpha   90.00
_cell.angle_beta   90.00
_cell.angle_gamma   90.00
#
_symmetry.space_group_name_H-M   'P 1'
#
loop_
_entity.id
_entity.type
_entity.pdbx_description
1 polymer ?
#
loop_
_entity_poly.entity_id
_entity_poly.type
_entity_poly.pdbx_seq_one_letter_code
_entity_poly.pdbx_strand_id
1 'polypeptide(L)'
;VDEVNLLDDHLVDILLDSAAGGWNTVEREGISIVHPARFILIGSGNPEEGELRPQLLDRFGMHVRIKTIKDPISRVNIVERRSNFDKNADDFLKDYEYLQDFLKNRIVNARDSLK
;
A
#
# COMPACT_ATOMS: atom_id res chain seq x y z
N VAL A 1 3.86 -1.23 5.38
CA VAL A 1 4.95 -0.88 6.31
C VAL A 1 4.77 0.57 6.64
N ASP A 2 4.66 0.88 7.93
CA ASP A 2 4.58 2.27 8.37
C ASP A 2 5.96 2.84 8.61
N GLU A 3 6.11 4.16 8.43
CA GLU A 3 7.35 4.90 8.62
C GLU A 3 8.58 4.22 7.98
N VAL A 4 8.49 3.87 6.69
CA VAL A 4 9.58 3.19 5.96
C VAL A 4 10.91 3.97 5.98
N ASN A 5 10.85 5.27 6.19
CA ASN A 5 12.02 6.15 6.34
C ASN A 5 12.81 5.88 7.63
N LEU A 6 12.20 5.28 8.66
CA LEU A 6 12.83 4.98 9.94
C LEU A 6 13.32 3.53 10.06
N LEU A 7 13.07 2.72 9.03
CA LEU A 7 13.32 1.29 9.07
C LEU A 7 14.77 0.96 8.70
N ASP A 8 15.35 -0.03 9.38
CA ASP A 8 16.73 -0.46 9.12
C ASP A 8 16.93 -0.90 7.66
N ASP A 9 18.05 -0.49 7.08
CA ASP A 9 18.39 -0.66 5.65
C ASP A 9 18.21 -2.10 5.19
N HIS A 10 18.79 -3.04 5.95
CA HIS A 10 18.76 -4.45 5.63
C HIS A 10 17.34 -5.04 5.61
N LEU A 11 16.43 -4.55 6.46
CA LEU A 11 15.05 -5.04 6.50
C LEU A 11 14.24 -4.55 5.31
N VAL A 12 14.42 -3.28 4.92
CA VAL A 12 13.74 -2.73 3.74
C VAL A 12 14.19 -3.47 2.49
N ASP A 13 15.49 -3.75 2.37
CA ASP A 13 16.02 -4.49 1.23
C ASP A 13 15.44 -5.90 1.11
N ILE A 14 15.38 -6.65 2.22
CA ILE A 14 14.77 -7.99 2.24
C ILE A 14 13.28 -7.94 1.83
N LEU A 15 12.54 -6.94 2.31
CA LEU A 15 11.13 -6.77 1.96
C LEU A 15 10.94 -6.44 0.48
N LEU A 16 11.79 -5.57 -0.08
CA LEU A 16 11.76 -5.20 -1.49
C LEU A 16 12.17 -6.38 -2.39
N ASP A 17 13.21 -7.13 -2.02
CA ASP A 17 13.63 -8.34 -2.75
C ASP A 17 12.53 -9.41 -2.74
N SER A 18 11.93 -9.64 -1.57
CA SER A 18 10.83 -10.61 -1.43
C SER A 18 9.60 -10.20 -2.24
N ALA A 19 9.23 -8.90 -2.21
CA ALA A 19 8.09 -8.39 -2.95
C ALA A 19 8.31 -8.44 -4.47
N ALA A 20 9.52 -8.12 -4.93
CA ALA A 20 9.86 -8.13 -6.35
C ALA A 20 10.05 -9.55 -6.90
N GLY A 21 10.74 -10.43 -6.15
CA GLY A 21 11.03 -11.80 -6.54
C GLY A 21 9.86 -12.77 -6.32
N GLY A 22 8.93 -12.44 -5.42
CA GLY A 22 7.81 -13.30 -5.07
C GLY A 22 8.18 -14.51 -4.22
N TRP A 23 9.42 -14.56 -3.71
CA TRP A 23 9.99 -15.59 -2.85
C TRP A 23 10.82 -14.94 -1.76
N ASN A 24 10.72 -15.46 -0.55
CA ASN A 24 11.57 -15.05 0.56
C ASN A 24 12.54 -16.19 0.90
N THR A 25 13.83 -15.86 0.97
CA THR A 25 14.91 -16.78 1.27
C THR A 25 15.50 -16.42 2.62
N VAL A 26 15.50 -17.38 3.55
CA VAL A 26 16.01 -17.22 4.91
C VAL A 26 17.20 -18.13 5.08
N GLU A 27 18.39 -17.53 5.17
CA GLU A 27 19.66 -18.23 5.42
C GLU A 27 20.31 -17.71 6.69
N ARG A 28 20.17 -18.48 7.78
CA ARG A 28 20.68 -18.08 9.10
C ARG A 28 20.91 -19.29 9.98
N GLU A 29 21.99 -19.28 10.76
CA GLU A 29 22.24 -20.29 11.80
C GLU A 29 22.25 -21.74 11.26
N GLY A 30 22.74 -21.93 10.04
CA GLY A 30 22.79 -23.24 9.37
C GLY A 30 21.45 -23.71 8.80
N ILE A 31 20.42 -22.87 8.83
CA ILE A 31 19.12 -23.11 8.20
C ILE A 31 19.07 -22.36 6.87
N SER A 32 18.66 -23.05 5.80
CA SER A 32 18.32 -22.44 4.50
C SER A 32 16.90 -22.87 4.13
N ILE A 33 15.98 -21.89 4.12
CA ILE A 33 14.57 -22.09 3.83
C ILE A 33 14.15 -21.08 2.76
N VAL A 34 13.34 -21.53 1.81
CA VAL A 34 12.73 -20.67 0.79
C VAL A 34 11.22 -20.88 0.83
N HIS A 35 10.45 -19.80 0.85
CA HIS A 35 8.99 -19.87 0.81
C HIS A 35 8.37 -18.81 -0.11
N PRO A 36 7.17 -19.06 -0.67
CA PRO A 36 6.48 -18.08 -1.49
C PRO A 36 6.20 -16.78 -0.73
N ALA A 37 6.34 -15.65 -1.41
CA ALA A 37 6.19 -14.31 -0.85
C ALA A 37 5.59 -13.33 -1.89
N ARG A 38 4.43 -13.68 -2.47
CA ARG A 38 3.75 -12.83 -3.46
C ARG A 38 2.83 -11.82 -2.77
N PHE A 39 3.28 -10.59 -2.63
CA PHE A 39 2.50 -9.50 -2.04
C PHE A 39 2.82 -8.16 -2.69
N ILE A 40 1.96 -7.17 -2.49
CA ILE A 40 2.20 -5.78 -2.88
C ILE A 40 2.76 -5.06 -1.65
N LEU A 41 3.97 -4.54 -1.76
CA LEU A 41 4.56 -3.71 -0.70
C LEU A 41 4.01 -2.29 -0.78
N ILE A 42 3.36 -1.84 0.30
CA ILE A 42 2.92 -0.46 0.49
C ILE A 42 3.70 0.11 1.67
N GLY A 43 4.48 1.16 1.42
CA GLY A 43 5.19 1.92 2.43
C GLY A 43 4.51 3.28 2.65
N SER A 44 4.22 3.61 3.91
CA SER A 44 3.96 5.00 4.32
C SER A 44 5.21 5.56 4.97
N GLY A 45 5.40 6.88 4.84
CA GLY A 45 6.51 7.59 5.47
C GLY A 45 6.16 9.05 5.63
N ASN A 46 6.74 9.67 6.66
CA ASN A 46 6.61 11.09 6.91
C ASN A 46 7.88 11.81 6.41
N PRO A 47 7.82 12.62 5.34
CA PRO A 47 8.98 13.36 4.84
C PRO A 47 9.59 14.31 5.88
N GLU A 48 8.83 14.72 6.90
CA GLU A 48 9.32 15.60 7.97
C GLU A 48 10.24 14.87 8.97
N GLU A 49 10.11 13.54 9.08
CA GLU A 49 10.91 12.71 10.00
C GLU A 49 12.17 12.15 9.32
N GLY A 50 12.30 12.36 8.01
CA GLY A 50 13.45 11.92 7.23
C GLY A 50 13.05 11.61 5.80
N GLU A 51 13.93 11.96 4.85
CA GLU A 51 13.74 11.54 3.47
C GLU A 51 14.09 10.06 3.31
N LEU A 52 13.30 9.37 2.47
CA LEU A 52 13.67 8.05 2.00
C LEU A 52 15.01 8.12 1.26
N ARG A 53 15.90 7.18 1.57
CA ARG A 53 17.18 7.05 0.87
C ARG A 53 16.95 6.90 -0.65
N PRO A 54 17.74 7.56 -1.51
CA PRO A 54 17.58 7.50 -2.96
C PRO A 54 17.55 6.07 -3.53
N GLN A 55 18.35 5.16 -2.96
CA GLN A 55 18.42 3.76 -3.39
C GLN A 55 17.09 3.02 -3.20
N LEU A 56 16.32 3.39 -2.16
CA LEU A 56 15.00 2.80 -1.92
C LEU A 56 13.96 3.37 -2.89
N LEU A 57 14.04 4.68 -3.18
CA LEU A 57 13.15 5.34 -4.14
C LEU A 57 13.26 4.71 -5.54
N ASP A 58 14.48 4.38 -5.98
CA ASP A 58 14.72 3.72 -7.27
C ASP A 58 14.08 2.31 -7.35
N ARG A 59 13.85 1.67 -6.20
CA ARG A 59 13.24 0.33 -6.12
C ARG A 59 11.71 0.38 -5.98
N PHE A 60 11.12 1.53 -5.69
CA PHE A 60 9.67 1.69 -5.65
C PHE A 60 9.13 2.01 -7.05
N GLY A 61 8.27 1.13 -7.57
CA GLY A 61 7.64 1.33 -8.88
C GLY A 61 6.59 2.45 -8.94
N MET A 62 6.11 2.93 -7.79
CA MET A 62 5.14 4.03 -7.70
C MET A 62 5.37 4.85 -6.42
N HIS A 63 5.37 6.17 -6.56
CA HIS A 63 5.44 7.11 -5.45
C HIS A 63 4.23 8.05 -5.48
N VAL A 64 3.52 8.16 -4.35
CA VAL A 64 2.31 8.98 -4.22
C VAL A 64 2.45 9.91 -3.04
N ARG A 65 2.31 11.22 -3.27
CA ARG A 65 2.29 12.22 -2.19
C ARG A 65 0.87 12.47 -1.71
N ILE A 66 0.58 12.03 -0.49
CA ILE A 66 -0.68 12.32 0.19
C ILE A 66 -0.60 13.71 0.83
N LYS A 67 -1.62 14.53 0.64
CA LYS A 67 -1.72 15.87 1.25
C LYS A 67 -2.93 15.93 2.16
N THR A 68 -2.78 16.56 3.31
CA THR A 68 -3.90 16.85 4.20
C THR A 68 -4.90 17.77 3.51
N ILE A 69 -6.17 17.37 3.50
CA ILE A 69 -7.28 18.14 2.93
C ILE A 69 -7.52 19.35 3.84
N LYS A 70 -7.37 20.56 3.28
CA LYS A 70 -7.53 21.82 4.00
C LYS A 70 -8.93 22.43 3.87
N ASP A 71 -9.67 22.06 2.83
CA ASP A 71 -11.01 22.58 2.57
C ASP A 71 -12.02 22.13 3.64
N PRO A 72 -12.69 23.05 4.35
CA PRO A 72 -13.62 22.71 5.42
C PRO A 72 -14.79 21.82 4.96
N ILE A 73 -15.34 22.08 3.78
CA ILE A 73 -16.49 21.32 3.25
C ILE A 73 -16.07 19.87 3.01
N SER A 74 -14.93 19.67 2.36
CA SER A 74 -14.34 18.35 2.13
C SER A 74 -14.05 17.61 3.44
N ARG A 75 -13.59 18.32 4.49
CA ARG A 75 -13.37 17.73 5.82
C ARG A 75 -14.68 17.27 6.47
N VAL A 76 -15.74 18.07 6.40
CA VAL A 76 -17.07 17.69 6.90
C VAL A 76 -17.55 16.43 6.17
N ASN A 77 -17.46 16.40 4.85
CA ASN A 77 -17.85 15.23 4.04
C ASN A 77 -17.12 13.94 4.46
N ILE A 78 -15.83 14.02 4.81
CA ILE A 78 -15.05 12.86 5.28
C ILE A 78 -15.58 12.36 6.62
N VAL A 79 -15.84 13.27 7.56
CA VAL A 79 -16.38 12.93 8.88
C VAL A 79 -17.78 12.33 8.75
N GLU A 80 -18.63 12.90 7.91
CA GLU A 80 -19.97 12.37 7.64
C GLU A 80 -19.91 10.97 7.03
N ARG A 81 -19.06 10.75 6.02
CA ARG A 81 -18.87 9.41 5.43
C ARG A 81 -18.40 8.39 6.45
N ARG A 82 -17.45 8.78 7.31
CA ARG A 82 -16.97 7.91 8.39
C ARG A 82 -18.09 7.60 9.39
N SER A 83 -18.87 8.61 9.78
CA SER A 83 -20.01 8.43 10.68
C SER A 83 -21.09 7.53 10.08
N ASN A 84 -21.38 7.65 8.79
CA ASN A 84 -22.34 6.78 8.10
C ASN A 84 -21.86 5.33 8.08
N PHE A 85 -20.58 5.10 7.82
CA PHE A 85 -19.98 3.77 7.93
C PHE A 85 -20.08 3.20 9.35
N ASP A 86 -19.78 4.01 10.37
CA ASP A 86 -19.83 3.56 11.78
C ASP A 86 -21.29 3.29 12.24
N LYS A 87 -22.29 3.96 11.66
CA LYS A 87 -23.72 3.71 11.95
C LYS A 87 -24.23 2.42 11.31
N ASN A 88 -23.92 2.20 10.05
CA ASN A 88 -24.27 0.97 9.32
C ASN A 88 -23.28 0.74 8.18
N ALA A 89 -22.34 -0.17 8.42
CA ALA A 89 -21.32 -0.50 7.44
C ALA A 89 -21.91 -1.18 6.19
N ASP A 90 -22.93 -2.03 6.35
CA ASP A 90 -23.50 -2.79 5.23
C ASP A 90 -24.22 -1.88 4.23
N ASP A 91 -25.03 -0.95 4.71
CA ASP A 91 -25.73 -0.01 3.83
C ASP A 91 -24.76 0.98 3.18
N PHE A 92 -23.75 1.47 3.93
CA PHE A 92 -22.69 2.29 3.36
C PHE A 92 -21.94 1.54 2.25
N LEU A 93 -21.61 0.26 2.44
CA LEU A 93 -20.91 -0.53 1.42
C LEU A 93 -21.77 -0.72 0.15
N LYS A 94 -23.09 -0.91 0.27
CA LYS A 94 -24.00 -0.99 -0.88
C LYS A 94 -24.01 0.29 -1.70
N ASP A 95 -23.97 1.45 -1.05
CA ASP A 95 -23.94 2.75 -1.75
C ASP A 95 -22.70 2.90 -2.66
N TYR A 96 -21.60 2.21 -2.33
CA TYR A 96 -20.35 2.24 -3.10
C TYR A 96 -20.09 0.98 -3.93
N GLU A 97 -20.94 -0.05 -3.85
CA GLU A 97 -20.74 -1.35 -4.50
C GLU A 97 -20.52 -1.19 -6.01
N TYR A 98 -21.40 -0.43 -6.68
CA TYR A 98 -21.29 -0.16 -8.11
C TYR A 98 -19.93 0.50 -8.48
N LEU A 99 -19.48 1.47 -7.70
CA LEU A 99 -18.22 2.17 -7.96
C LEU A 99 -17.00 1.27 -7.73
N GLN A 100 -17.05 0.43 -6.70
CA GLN A 100 -16.00 -0.55 -6.41
C GLN A 100 -15.92 -1.61 -7.50
N ASP A 101 -17.06 -2.15 -7.93
CA ASP A 101 -17.11 -3.14 -9.00
C ASP A 101 -16.65 -2.57 -10.34
N PHE A 102 -17.05 -1.34 -10.66
CA PHE A 102 -16.56 -0.64 -11.85
C PHE A 102 -15.03 -0.52 -11.86
N LEU A 103 -14.43 -0.12 -10.73
CA LEU A 103 -12.98 -0.01 -10.60
C LEU A 103 -12.29 -1.38 -10.68
N LYS A 104 -12.84 -2.39 -9.99
CA LYS A 104 -12.34 -3.77 -10.00
C LYS A 104 -12.34 -4.33 -11.43
N ASN A 105 -13.43 -4.18 -12.16
CA ASN A 105 -13.55 -4.66 -13.53
C ASN A 105 -12.56 -3.96 -14.46
N ARG A 106 -12.35 -2.65 -14.30
CA ARG A 106 -11.29 -1.92 -15.03
C ARG A 106 -9.90 -2.50 -14.78
N ILE A 107 -9.57 -2.82 -13.53
CA ILE A 107 -8.26 -3.39 -13.18
C ILE A 107 -8.11 -4.80 -13.77
N VAL A 108 -9.13 -5.64 -13.68
CA VAL A 108 -9.11 -7.01 -14.24
C VAL A 108 -8.95 -6.96 -15.76
N ASN A 109 -9.77 -6.17 -16.46
CA ASN A 109 -9.69 -6.05 -17.92
C ASN A 109 -8.32 -5.53 -18.39
N ALA A 110 -7.74 -4.56 -17.66
CA ALA A 110 -6.40 -4.07 -17.96
C ALA A 110 -5.33 -5.17 -17.79
N ARG A 111 -5.44 -6.00 -16.75
CA ARG A 111 -4.51 -7.14 -16.53
C ARG A 111 -4.63 -8.20 -17.61
N ASP A 112 -5.86 -8.51 -18.04
CA ASP A 112 -6.07 -9.51 -19.10
C ASP A 112 -5.61 -9.01 -20.48
N SER A 113 -5.59 -7.69 -20.70
CA SER A 113 -5.08 -7.08 -21.94
C SER A 113 -3.55 -7.02 -22.01
N LEU A 114 -2.84 -7.27 -20.90
CA LEU A 114 -1.37 -7.29 -20.82
C LEU A 114 -0.78 -8.70 -20.98
N LYS A 115 -1.63 -9.73 -21.06
CA LYS A 115 -1.23 -11.11 -21.41
C LYS A 115 -1.14 -11.28 -22.91
#